data_AF-A0A0B2JIZ4-F1
#
_entry.id   AF-A0A0B2JIZ4-F1
#
_cell.length_a   1.000
_cell.length_b   1.000
_cell.length_c   1.000
_cell.angle_alpha   90.00
_cell.angle_beta   90.00
_cell.angle_gamma   90.00
#
_symmetry.space_group_name_H-M   'P 1'
#
loop_
_entity.id
_entity.type
_entity.pdbx_description
1 polymer ?
#
loop_
_entity_poly.entity_id
_entity_poly.type
_entity_poly.pdbx_seq_one_letter_code
_entity_poly.pdbx_strand_id
1 'polypeptide(L)' 'MFGGFGVPELILILIIGLVIFGPGKLPDIGKAFGKSIKEFKSAQSGSDDKDTINITAESKDKSKDEA' A
#
# COMPACT_ATOMS: atom_id res chain seq x y z
N MET A 1 -10.72 32.38 11.01
CA MET A 1 -10.83 32.14 9.55
C MET A 1 -9.90 30.97 9.21
N PHE A 2 -10.45 29.75 9.09
CA PHE A 2 -9.68 28.53 8.79
C PHE A 2 -9.48 28.38 7.28
N GLY A 3 -8.68 29.29 6.69
CA GLY A 3 -8.46 29.40 5.25
C GLY A 3 -7.29 28.57 4.74
N GLY A 4 -7.42 27.25 4.75
CA GLY A 4 -6.49 26.36 4.09
C GLY A 4 -7.11 24.98 3.99
N PHE A 5 -6.99 24.33 2.83
CA PHE A 5 -7.31 22.92 2.65
C PHE A 5 -6.68 22.14 3.80
N GLY A 6 -7.52 21.79 4.77
CA GLY A 6 -7.05 21.19 5.99
C GLY A 6 -6.98 19.69 5.84
N VAL A 7 -6.47 19.06 6.89
CA VAL A 7 -6.62 17.62 7.09
C VAL A 7 -8.09 17.15 6.92
N PRO A 8 -9.13 17.91 7.35
CA PRO A 8 -10.52 17.49 7.16
C PRO A 8 -10.95 17.33 5.70
N GLU A 9 -10.61 18.27 4.81
CA GLU A 9 -10.95 18.19 3.38
C GLU A 9 -10.24 17.01 2.70
N LEU A 10 -8.97 16.76 3.05
CA LEU A 10 -8.24 15.59 2.56
C LEU A 10 -8.88 14.28 3.02
N ILE A 11 -9.34 14.20 4.27
CA ILE A 11 -10.06 13.03 4.80
C ILE A 11 -11.37 12.82 4.04
N LEU A 12 -12.12 13.87 3.73
CA LEU A 12 -13.36 13.76 2.96
C LEU A 12 -13.12 13.18 1.57
N ILE A 13 -12.09 13.67 0.87
CA ILE A 13 -11.70 13.14 -0.46
C ILE A 13 -11.25 11.68 -0.33
N LEU A 14 -10.47 11.36 0.71
CA LEU A 14 -10.00 10.01 0.97
C LEU A 14 -11.18 9.05 1.19
N ILE A 15 -12.20 9.43 1.97
CA ILE A 15 -13.40 8.62 2.16
C ILE A 15 -14.11 8.34 0.82
N ILE A 16 -14.31 9.36 -0.01
CA ILE A 16 -14.93 9.19 -1.34
C ILE A 16 -14.09 8.22 -2.20
N GLY A 17 -12.77 8.40 -2.19
CA GLY A 17 -11.84 7.50 -2.86
C GLY A 17 -11.94 6.06 -2.34
N LEU A 18 -12.05 5.86 -1.02
CA LEU A 18 -12.22 4.53 -0.42
C LEU A 18 -13.56 3.89 -0.76
N VAL A 19 -14.63 4.66 -0.99
CA VAL A 19 -15.91 4.08 -1.43
C VAL A 19 -15.79 3.54 -2.86
N ILE A 20 -15.06 4.25 -3.73
CA ILE A 20 -14.85 3.83 -5.13
C ILE A 20 -13.84 2.68 -5.23
N PHE A 21 -12.70 2.82 -4.57
CA PHE A 21 -11.58 1.88 -4.67
C PHE A 21 -11.62 0.77 -3.62
N GLY A 22 -12.27 0.99 -2.47
CA GLY A 22 -12.26 0.09 -1.31
C GLY A 22 -11.04 0.27 -0.40
N PRO A 23 -11.19 0.21 0.94
CA PRO A 23 -10.07 0.32 1.89
C PRO A 23 -8.98 -0.75 1.69
N GLY A 24 -9.35 -1.92 1.17
CA GLY A 24 -8.41 -3.01 0.94
C GLY A 24 -7.44 -2.80 -0.23
N LYS A 25 -7.77 -1.92 -1.19
CA LYS A 25 -6.90 -1.65 -2.36
C LYS A 25 -5.77 -0.68 -2.05
N LEU A 26 -5.98 0.27 -1.13
CA LEU A 26 -4.97 1.24 -0.71
C LEU A 26 -3.67 0.58 -0.19
N PRO A 27 -3.70 -0.42 0.71
CA PRO A 27 -2.47 -1.05 1.20
C PRO A 27 -1.72 -1.82 0.11
N ASP A 28 -2.42 -2.40 -0.86
CA ASP A 28 -1.77 -3.09 -1.99
C ASP A 28 -1.05 -2.11 -2.92
N ILE A 29 -1.71 -1.00 -3.27
CA ILE A 29 -1.11 0.09 -4.04
C ILE A 29 0.07 0.70 -3.28
N GLY A 30 -0.06 0.92 -1.97
CA GLY A 30 1.01 1.43 -1.11
C GLY A 30 2.21 0.48 -1.03
N LYS A 31 2.00 -0.83 -0.93
CA LYS A 31 3.08 -1.84 -0.97
C LYS A 31 3.82 -1.83 -2.31
N ALA A 32 3.09 -1.78 -3.42
CA ALA A 32 3.68 -1.75 -4.76
C ALA A 32 4.47 -0.45 -4.99
N PHE A 33 3.84 0.70 -4.69
CA PHE A 33 4.44 2.02 -4.84
C PHE A 33 5.65 2.21 -3.90
N GLY A 34 5.55 1.70 -2.67
CA GLY A 34 6.64 1.71 -1.69
C GLY A 34 7.85 0.90 -2.15
N LYS A 35 7.64 -0.27 -2.78
CA LYS A 35 8.73 -1.03 -3.42
C LYS A 35 9.38 -0.23 -4.54
N SER A 36 8.60 0.38 -5.44
CA SER A 36 9.14 1.22 -6.52
C SER A 36 9.95 2.41 -6.00
N ILE A 37 9.48 3.09 -4.96
CA ILE A 37 10.21 4.19 -4.33
C ILE A 37 11.48 3.72 -3.63
N LYS A 38 11.43 2.56 -2.94
CA LYS A 38 12.61 1.95 -2.33
C LYS A 38 13.67 1.68 -3.39
N GLU A 39 13.29 1.01 -4.48
CA GLU A 39 14.18 0.70 -5.61
C GLU A 39 14.76 1.99 -6.25
N PHE A 40 13.91 2.99 -6.47
CA PHE A 40 14.32 4.28 -7.04
C PHE A 40 15.34 4.99 -6.14
N LYS A 41 15.11 5.00 -4.83
CA LYS A 41 16.02 5.58 -3.84
C LYS A 41 17.34 4.80 -3.76
N SER A 42 17.30 3.48 -3.79
CA SER A 42 18.48 2.61 -3.78
C SER A 42 19.36 2.84 -5.02
N ALA A 43 18.75 2.90 -6.21
CA ALA A 43 19.43 3.21 -7.47
C ALA A 43 20.09 4.59 -7.46
N GLN A 44 19.40 5.60 -6.91
CA GLN A 44 19.96 6.95 -6.79
C GLN A 44 21.05 7.07 -5.72
N SER A 45 20.99 6.26 -4.66
CA SER A 45 21.95 6.30 -3.55
C SER A 45 23.14 5.34 -3.74
N GLY A 46 23.15 4.53 -4.82
CA GLY A 46 24.18 3.53 -5.09
C GLY A 46 24.28 2.43 -4.03
N SER A 47 23.24 2.25 -3.21
CA SER A 47 23.19 1.23 -2.17
C SER A 47 22.42 0.02 -2.71
N ASP A 48 23.15 -1.04 -3.05
CA ASP A 48 22.60 -2.34 -3.47
C ASP A 48 22.01 -3.10 -2.26
N ASP A 49 21.02 -2.54 -1.57
CA ASP A 49 20.27 -3.25 -0.53
C ASP A 49 19.27 -4.22 -1.18
N LYS A 50 19.77 -5.41 -1.51
CA LYS A 50 18.98 -6.56 -1.96
C LYS A 50 18.19 -7.17 -0.80
N ASP A 51 17.14 -6.49 -0.36
CA ASP A 51 16.20 -7.07 0.61
C ASP A 51 14.96 -7.64 -0.09
N THR A 52 14.92 -8.96 -0.13
CA THR A 52 13.75 -9.78 -0.43
C THR A 52 12.58 -9.45 0.49
N ILE A 53 11.61 -8.67 0.02
CA ILE A 53 10.33 -8.51 0.73
C ILE A 53 9.43 -9.68 0.31
N ASN A 54 9.54 -10.77 1.08
CA ASN A 54 8.64 -11.92 1.07
C ASN A 54 7.29 -11.46 1.64
N ILE A 55 6.33 -11.16 0.76
CA ILE A 55 4.96 -10.85 1.17
C ILE A 55 4.29 -12.19 1.42
N THR A 56 4.46 -12.71 2.64
CA THR A 56 3.57 -13.73 3.22
C THR A 56 2.21 -13.10 3.45
N ALA A 57 1.42 -13.03 2.39
CA ALA A 57 -0.03 -12.99 2.46
C ALA A 57 -0.55 -14.27 1.79
N GLU A 58 -0.23 -15.42 2.40
CA GLU A 58 -1.00 -16.64 2.17
C GLU A 58 -2.38 -16.42 2.80
N SER A 59 -3.32 -16.00 1.96
CA SER A 59 -4.74 -16.21 2.21
C SER A 59 -5.00 -17.71 2.38
N LYS A 60 -5.27 -18.09 3.62
CA LYS A 60 -6.00 -19.29 4.02
C LYS A 60 -7.31 -19.38 3.21
N ASP A 61 -7.39 -20.22 2.16
CA ASP A 61 -8.64 -20.83 1.66
C ASP A 61 -8.39 -21.93 0.59
N LYS A 62 -8.42 -23.22 0.97
CA LYS A 62 -9.44 -24.22 0.58
C LYS A 62 -9.01 -25.68 0.74
N SER A 63 -9.96 -26.45 1.29
CA SER A 63 -10.19 -27.89 1.15
C SER A 63 -9.18 -28.82 1.85
N LYS A 64 -9.54 -29.54 2.92
CA LYS A 64 -10.50 -30.66 3.05
C LYS A 64 -10.03 -31.92 2.31
N ASP A 65 -10.21 -33.07 2.97
CA ASP A 65 -9.96 -34.47 2.59
C ASP A 65 -8.73 -35.05 3.32
N GLU A 66 -8.96 -35.69 4.47
CA GLU A 66 -9.23 -37.15 4.60
C GLU A 66 -7.98 -38.00 4.37
N ALA A 67 -7.39 -38.49 5.48
CA ALA A 67 -6.86 -39.84 5.68
C ALA A 67 -6.43 -40.02 7.14
#